data_AF-A0A1J5HVK0-F1
#
_entry.id   AF-A0A1J5HVK0-F1
#
_cell.length_a   1.000
_cell.length_b   1.000
_cell.length_c   1.000
_cell.angle_alpha   90.00
_cell.angle_beta   90.00
_cell.angle_gamma   90.00
#
_symmetry.space_group_name_H-M   'P 1'
#
loop_
_entity.id
_entity.type
_entity.pdbx_description
1 polymer ?
#
loop_
_entity_poly.entity_id
_entity_poly.type
_entity_poly.pdbx_seq_one_letter_code
_entity_poly.pdbx_strand_id
1 'polypeptide(L)'
;MLWSLKTSDRTAEKARPAIQLLLITMIDTTWRAFVPTIGGTFLGIGLDHLFNTVPWWTVVMVPTGFLVSAILIFIQLRALRKK
;
A
#
# COMPACT_ATOMS: atom_id res chain seq x y z
N MET A 1 42.56 2.49 16.46
CA MET A 1 41.27 2.03 17.03
C MET A 1 40.15 3.07 16.89
N LEU A 2 40.36 4.34 17.28
CA LEU A 2 39.38 5.44 17.16
C LEU A 2 38.79 5.68 15.75
N TRP A 3 39.58 5.44 14.71
CA TRP A 3 39.15 5.60 13.32
C TRP A 3 38.01 4.64 12.93
N SER A 4 38.01 3.42 13.48
CA SER A 4 37.00 2.40 13.20
C SER A 4 35.63 2.69 13.84
N LEU A 5 35.59 3.41 14.96
CA LEU A 5 34.34 3.82 15.61
C LEU A 5 33.70 4.98 14.83
N LYS A 6 34.52 5.96 14.41
CA LYS A 6 34.07 7.11 13.62
C LYS A 6 33.50 6.72 12.26
N THR A 7 34.02 5.65 11.64
CA THR A 7 33.46 5.11 10.40
C THR A 7 32.12 4.41 10.66
N SER A 8 32.04 3.59 11.72
CA SER A 8 30.82 2.87 12.11
C SER A 8 29.65 3.83 12.37
N ASP A 9 29.89 4.88 13.15
CA ASP A 9 28.87 5.89 13.49
C ASP A 9 28.34 6.62 12.26
N ARG A 10 29.22 6.96 11.30
CA ARG A 10 28.81 7.62 10.04
C ARG A 10 27.99 6.72 9.13
N THR A 11 28.30 5.42 9.09
CA THR A 11 27.48 4.43 8.37
C THR A 11 26.12 4.24 9.03
N ALA A 12 26.06 4.16 10.37
CA ALA A 12 24.80 4.06 11.10
C ALA A 12 23.95 5.33 10.94
N GLU A 13 24.57 6.51 10.98
CA GLU A 13 23.91 7.80 10.77
C GLU A 13 23.30 7.92 9.37
N LYS A 14 23.99 7.47 8.32
CA LYS A 14 23.44 7.44 6.95
C LYS A 14 22.43 6.31 6.71
N ALA A 15 22.56 5.19 7.41
CA ALA A 15 21.63 4.08 7.29
C ALA A 15 20.27 4.38 7.92
N ARG A 16 20.22 5.14 9.02
CA ARG A 16 18.97 5.54 9.70
C ARG A 16 17.95 6.22 8.75
N PRO A 17 18.28 7.28 7.99
CA PRO A 17 17.34 7.91 7.08
C PRO A 17 16.97 7.01 5.89
N ALA A 18 17.90 6.18 5.39
CA ALA A 18 17.60 5.22 4.33
C ALA A 18 16.59 4.15 4.77
N ILE A 19 16.78 3.60 5.98
CA ILE A 19 15.85 2.62 6.57
C ILE A 19 14.50 3.25 6.85
N GLN A 20 14.46 4.48 7.38
CA GLN A 20 13.21 5.23 7.60
C GLN A 20 12.45 5.45 6.30
N LEU A 21 13.14 5.86 5.22
CA LEU A 21 12.52 6.04 3.89
C LEU A 21 11.95 4.74 3.34
N LEU A 22 12.68 3.62 3.48
CA LEU A 22 12.19 2.30 3.06
C LEU A 22 10.96 1.88 3.85
N LEU A 23 10.96 2.05 5.17
CA LEU A 23 9.81 1.72 6.02
C LEU A 23 8.59 2.56 5.69
N ILE A 24 8.76 3.88 5.50
CA ILE A 24 7.66 4.76 5.09
C ILE A 24 7.12 4.34 3.72
N THR A 25 7.99 3.97 2.78
CA THR A 25 7.59 3.50 1.45
C THR A 25 6.86 2.16 1.51
N MET A 26 7.32 1.22 2.34
CA MET A 26 6.65 -0.06 2.55
C MET A 26 5.27 0.14 3.16
N ILE A 27 5.14 1.06 4.13
CA ILE A 27 3.86 1.40 4.73
C ILE A 27 2.95 2.08 3.69
N ASP A 28 3.44 3.01 2.88
CA ASP A 28 2.65 3.67 1.83
C ASP A 28 2.13 2.67 0.79
N THR A 29 3.01 1.81 0.30
CA THR A 29 2.65 0.77 -0.69
C THR A 29 1.69 -0.27 -0.11
N THR A 30 1.90 -0.69 1.13
CA THR A 30 0.99 -1.62 1.84
C THR A 30 -0.36 -0.95 2.09
N TRP A 31 -0.36 0.28 2.60
CA TRP A 31 -1.58 1.05 2.88
C TRP A 31 -2.45 1.22 1.63
N ARG A 32 -1.84 1.54 0.48
CA ARG A 32 -2.57 1.74 -0.78
C ARG A 32 -3.11 0.46 -1.40
N ALA A 33 -2.60 -0.72 -1.02
CA ALA A 33 -3.14 -2.02 -1.41
C ALA A 33 -4.24 -2.51 -0.44
N PHE A 34 -4.08 -2.23 0.85
CA PHE A 34 -5.04 -2.64 1.88
C PHE A 34 -6.30 -1.77 1.91
N VAL A 35 -6.18 -0.45 1.77
CA VAL A 35 -7.32 0.48 1.78
C VAL A 35 -8.41 0.15 0.74
N PRO A 36 -8.10 -0.14 -0.54
CA PRO A 36 -9.15 -0.49 -1.50
C PRO A 36 -9.77 -1.87 -1.23
N THR A 37 -9.01 -2.81 -0.67
CA THR A 37 -9.51 -4.16 -0.32
C THR A 37 -10.44 -4.10 0.89
N ILE A 38 -9.99 -3.47 1.97
CA ILE A 38 -10.78 -3.28 3.19
C ILE A 38 -11.97 -2.35 2.91
N GLY A 39 -11.73 -1.23 2.23
CA GLY A 39 -12.76 -0.27 1.85
C GLY A 39 -13.83 -0.85 0.93
N GLY A 40 -13.45 -1.65 -0.08
CA GLY A 40 -14.40 -2.36 -0.94
C GLY A 40 -15.22 -3.40 -0.20
N THR A 41 -14.62 -4.08 0.79
CA THR A 41 -15.32 -5.05 1.65
C THR A 41 -16.35 -4.35 2.55
N PHE A 42 -15.97 -3.28 3.25
CA PHE A 42 -16.89 -2.51 4.09
C PHE A 42 -17.99 -1.82 3.28
N LEU A 43 -17.68 -1.28 2.09
CA LEU A 43 -18.67 -0.73 1.18
C LEU A 43 -19.64 -1.80 0.67
N GLY A 44 -19.15 -3.00 0.32
CA GLY A 44 -19.97 -4.12 -0.13
C GLY A 44 -20.97 -4.57 0.95
N ILE A 45 -20.49 -4.72 2.20
CA ILE A 45 -21.35 -5.10 3.33
C ILE A 45 -22.39 -4.01 3.64
N GLY A 46 -21.99 -2.73 3.59
CA GLY A 46 -22.90 -1.61 3.78
C GLY A 46 -24.01 -1.58 2.73
N LEU A 47 -23.66 -1.79 1.46
CA LEU A 47 -24.63 -1.84 0.36
C LEU A 47 -25.55 -3.07 0.47
N ASP A 48 -25.02 -4.25 0.79
CA ASP A 48 -25.84 -5.46 0.99
C ASP A 48 -26.86 -5.27 2.13
N HIS A 49 -26.49 -4.58 3.21
CA HIS A 49 -27.40 -4.26 4.33
C HIS A 49 -28.44 -3.18 4.00
N LEU A 50 -28.10 -2.22 3.13
CA LEU A 50 -29.03 -1.18 2.65
C LEU A 50 -30.10 -1.74 1.70
N PHE A 51 -29.73 -2.71 0.86
CA PHE A 51 -30.63 -3.30 -0.13
C PHE A 51 -31.27 -4.62 0.34
N ASN A 52 -30.97 -5.10 1.55
CA ASN A 52 -31.51 -6.32 2.17
C ASN A 52 -31.49 -7.53 1.22
N THR A 53 -30.46 -7.58 0.37
CA THR A 53 -30.30 -8.56 -0.71
C THR A 53 -29.30 -9.63 -0.25
N VAL A 54 -29.48 -10.88 -0.67
CA VAL A 54 -28.43 -11.92 -0.58
C VAL A 54 -27.08 -11.35 -1.06
N PRO A 55 -25.92 -11.78 -0.50
CA PRO A 55 -24.63 -11.05 -0.51
C PRO A 55 -23.97 -11.02 -1.89
N TRP A 56 -24.67 -10.43 -2.85
CA TRP A 56 -24.31 -10.33 -4.25
C TRP A 56 -23.40 -9.12 -4.46
N TRP A 57 -23.60 -8.03 -3.71
CA TRP A 57 -22.72 -6.86 -3.82
C TRP A 57 -21.35 -7.15 -3.25
N THR A 58 -21.24 -7.94 -2.18
CA THR A 58 -19.95 -8.43 -1.70
C THR A 58 -19.20 -9.23 -2.77
N VAL A 59 -19.88 -10.12 -3.51
CA VAL A 59 -19.27 -10.91 -4.60
C VAL A 59 -18.82 -10.05 -5.78
N VAL A 60 -19.52 -8.96 -6.09
CA VAL A 60 -19.15 -8.03 -7.18
C VAL A 60 -18.08 -7.02 -6.74
N MET A 61 -18.11 -6.56 -5.49
CA MET A 61 -17.19 -5.54 -4.97
C MET A 61 -15.79 -6.08 -4.70
N VAL A 62 -15.64 -7.35 -4.32
CA VAL A 62 -14.32 -7.99 -4.13
C VAL A 62 -13.46 -7.98 -5.42
N PRO A 63 -13.91 -8.49 -6.58
CA PRO A 63 -13.14 -8.43 -7.82
C PRO A 63 -13.00 -7.00 -8.34
N THR A 64 -13.97 -6.11 -8.06
CA THR A 64 -13.86 -4.68 -8.41
C THR A 64 -12.76 -3.99 -7.61
N GLY A 65 -12.63 -4.25 -6.30
CA GLY A 65 -11.53 -3.75 -5.46
C GLY A 65 -10.17 -4.26 -5.91
N PHE A 66 -10.10 -5.51 -6.39
CA PHE A 66 -8.90 -6.08 -7.01
C PHE A 66 -8.54 -5.37 -8.31
N LEU A 67 -9.51 -5.14 -9.20
CA LEU A 67 -9.33 -4.40 -10.46
C LEU A 67 -8.85 -2.97 -10.22
N VAL A 68 -9.41 -2.26 -9.26
CA VAL A 68 -8.99 -0.90 -8.90
C VAL A 68 -7.54 -0.88 -8.41
N SER A 69 -7.15 -1.85 -7.58
CA SER A 69 -5.76 -1.99 -7.13
C SER A 69 -4.80 -2.24 -8.29
N ALA A 70 -5.17 -3.15 -9.20
CA ALA A 70 -4.37 -3.44 -10.40
C ALA A 70 -4.21 -2.20 -11.31
N ILE A 71 -5.28 -1.42 -11.49
CA ILE A 71 -5.25 -0.17 -12.26
C ILE A 71 -4.32 0.87 -11.60
N LEU A 72 -4.38 1.01 -10.27
CA LEU A 72 -3.52 1.94 -9.54
C LEU A 72 -2.03 1.59 -9.69
N ILE A 73 -1.70 0.30 -9.62
CA ILE A 73 -0.33 -0.19 -9.84
C ILE A 73 0.11 0.09 -11.29
N PHE A 74 -0.77 -0.13 -12.26
CA PHE A 74 -0.49 0.14 -13.67
C PHE A 74 -0.22 1.63 -13.94
N ILE A 75 -0.97 2.51 -13.28
CA ILE A 75 -0.75 3.97 -13.34
C ILE A 75 0.60 4.34 -12.71
N GLN A 76 0.95 3.74 -11.57
CA GLN A 76 2.25 3.97 -10.92
C GLN A 76 3.42 3.54 -11.81
N LEU A 77 3.35 2.36 -12.42
CA LEU A 77 4.38 1.87 -13.35
C LEU A 77 4.49 2.73 -14.62
N ARG A 78 3.35 3.22 -15.13
CA ARG A 78 3.33 4.12 -16.30
C ARG A 78 3.93 5.49 -15.98
N ALA A 79 3.68 6.01 -14.78
CA ALA A 79 4.27 7.27 -14.32
C ALA A 79 5.80 7.15 -14.14
N LEU A 80 6.29 6.00 -13.64
CA LEU A 80 7.72 5.73 -13.51
C LEU A 80 8.43 5.58 -14.87
N ARG A 81 7.77 5.05 -15.90
CA ARG A 81 8.34 4.91 -17.25
C ARG A 81 8.55 6.26 -17.97
N LYS A 82 7.81 7.30 -17.57
CA LYS A 82 7.89 8.63 -18.20
C LYS A 82 8.98 9.53 -17.61
N LYS A 83 9.66 9.10 -16.55
CA LYS A 83 10.75 9.82 -15.90
C LYS A 83 12.08 9.15 -16.23
#